data_AF-C1BXI7-F1
#
_entry.id   AF-C1BXI7-F1
#
_cell.length_a   1.000
_cell.length_b   1.000
_cell.length_c   1.000
_cell.angle_alpha   90.00
_cell.angle_beta   90.00
_cell.angle_gamma   90.00
#
_symmetry.space_group_name_H-M   'P 1'
#
loop_
_entity.id
_entity.type
_entity.pdbx_description
1 polymer ?
#
loop_
_entity_poly.entity_id
_entity_poly.type
_entity_poly.pdbx_seq_one_letter_code
_entity_poly.pdbx_strand_id
1 'polypeptide(L)'
;MHPATAKWYDRRDSVYIEFCVADSKDVKINFEKAKFVFSCLGGIDQVKHENEVDLFEAIDQNESMHKRTDRSVLCCLRKAEPGKAWPRLTKEKAKLTWLSVDFNNWKDWRTIRMRS
;
A
#
# COMPACT_ATOMS: atom_id res chain seq x y z
N MET A 1 -13.95 -9.79 11.23
CA MET A 1 -13.17 -9.21 10.12
C MET A 1 -12.03 -8.46 10.78
N HIS A 2 -10.78 -8.76 10.42
CA HIS A 2 -9.61 -8.20 11.10
C HIS A 2 -8.66 -7.59 10.07
N PRO A 3 -8.02 -6.45 10.35
CA PRO A 3 -7.05 -5.90 9.43
C PRO A 3 -5.86 -6.84 9.25
N ALA A 4 -5.45 -7.03 8.00
CA ALA A 4 -4.15 -7.65 7.73
C ALA A 4 -3.04 -6.68 8.18
N THR A 5 -1.96 -7.22 8.72
CA THR A 5 -0.76 -6.43 8.95
C THR A 5 -0.17 -6.02 7.61
N ALA A 6 0.32 -4.79 7.53
CA ALA A 6 0.85 -4.24 6.30
C ALA A 6 2.10 -3.40 6.52
N LYS A 7 2.93 -3.37 5.49
CA LYS A 7 4.09 -2.50 5.41
C LYS A 7 3.98 -1.60 4.18
N TRP A 8 4.46 -0.37 4.27
CA TRP A 8 4.43 0.54 3.12
C TRP A 8 5.75 1.29 2.94
N TYR A 9 6.02 1.70 1.71
CA TYR A 9 7.15 2.55 1.39
C TYR A 9 6.87 3.42 0.17
N ASP A 10 7.62 4.52 0.07
CA ASP A 10 7.47 5.49 -1.01
C ASP A 10 8.56 5.36 -2.08
N ARG A 11 8.23 5.74 -3.31
CA ARG A 11 9.13 5.97 -4.45
C ARG A 11 8.74 7.26 -5.14
N ARG A 12 9.56 7.68 -6.11
CA ARG A 12 9.32 8.92 -6.85
C ARG A 12 7.91 9.00 -7.43
N ASP A 13 7.47 7.94 -8.10
CA ASP A 13 6.23 7.97 -8.89
C ASP A 13 5.12 7.09 -8.31
N SER A 14 5.43 6.24 -7.32
CA SER A 14 4.48 5.27 -6.77
C SER A 14 4.67 5.06 -5.27
N VAL A 15 3.61 4.68 -4.60
CA VAL A 15 3.59 4.20 -3.21
C VAL A 15 3.31 2.70 -3.22
N TYR A 16 3.96 1.95 -2.34
CA TYR A 16 3.76 0.51 -2.24
C TYR A 16 3.19 0.15 -0.88
N ILE A 17 2.24 -0.78 -0.85
CA ILE A 17 1.68 -1.37 0.36
C ILE A 17 1.71 -2.90 0.21
N GLU A 18 2.37 -3.59 1.12
CA GLU A 18 2.39 -5.05 1.17
C GLU A 18 1.52 -5.54 2.33
N PHE A 19 0.46 -6.30 2.03
CA PHE A 19 -0.37 -6.99 3.00
C PHE A 19 0.19 -8.38 3.28
N CYS A 20 0.56 -8.65 4.53
CA CYS A 20 1.17 -9.90 4.97
C CYS A 20 0.10 -10.96 5.25
N VAL A 21 -0.56 -11.44 4.19
CA VAL A 21 -1.54 -12.54 4.25
C VAL A 21 -1.01 -13.71 3.43
N ALA A 22 -0.64 -14.80 4.10
CA ALA A 22 -0.24 -16.04 3.44
C ALA A 22 -1.46 -16.79 2.91
N ASP A 23 -1.27 -17.52 1.80
CA ASP A 23 -2.29 -18.32 1.12
C ASP A 23 -3.59 -17.56 0.85
N SER A 24 -3.47 -16.26 0.55
CA SER A 24 -4.61 -15.37 0.35
C SER A 24 -5.47 -15.80 -0.85
N LYS A 25 -6.78 -15.87 -0.66
CA LYS A 25 -7.80 -16.13 -1.68
C LYS A 25 -8.77 -14.96 -1.77
N ASP A 26 -9.53 -14.90 -2.87
CA ASP A 26 -10.54 -13.86 -3.12
C ASP A 26 -10.03 -12.43 -2.89
N VAL A 27 -8.80 -12.17 -3.34
CA VAL A 27 -8.17 -10.85 -3.21
C VAL A 27 -8.98 -9.84 -4.00
N LYS A 28 -9.48 -8.82 -3.30
CA LYS A 28 -10.21 -7.69 -3.87
C LYS A 28 -9.54 -6.40 -3.44
N ILE A 29 -9.27 -5.57 -4.42
CA ILE A 29 -8.64 -4.27 -4.21
C ILE A 29 -9.46 -3.23 -4.96
N ASN A 30 -9.85 -2.19 -4.24
CA ASN A 30 -10.51 -1.03 -4.81
C ASN A 30 -9.55 0.17 -4.70
N PHE A 31 -9.15 0.68 -5.87
CA PHE A 31 -8.37 1.90 -5.97
C PHE A 31 -9.33 3.06 -6.23
N GLU A 32 -9.39 4.01 -5.31
CA GLU A 32 -10.09 5.27 -5.51
C GLU A 32 -9.09 6.42 -5.51
N LYS A 33 -9.51 7.61 -5.94
CA LYS A 33 -8.62 8.75 -6.11
C LYS A 33 -7.84 9.09 -4.84
N ALA A 34 -8.46 9.01 -3.67
CA ALA A 34 -7.83 9.35 -2.38
C ALA A 34 -8.13 8.31 -1.29
N LYS A 35 -8.56 7.11 -1.69
CA LYS A 35 -8.94 6.03 -0.79
C LYS A 35 -8.51 4.70 -1.37
N PHE A 36 -8.16 3.77 -0.49
CA PHE A 36 -7.74 2.43 -0.86
C PHE A 36 -8.43 1.41 0.05
N VAL A 37 -8.99 0.36 -0.54
CA VAL A 37 -9.62 -0.75 0.20
C VAL A 37 -9.05 -2.07 -0.28
N PHE A 38 -8.58 -2.89 0.66
CA PHE A 38 -8.11 -4.26 0.44
C PHE A 38 -8.96 -5.23 1.25
N SER A 39 -9.35 -6.35 0.64
CA SER A 39 -9.94 -7.48 1.35
C SER A 39 -9.52 -8.82 0.73
N CYS A 40 -9.48 -9.86 1.56
CA CYS A 40 -9.22 -11.23 1.13
C CYS A 40 -9.65 -12.25 2.20
N LEU A 41 -9.54 -13.53 1.85
CA LEU A 41 -9.57 -14.67 2.78
C LEU A 41 -8.15 -15.18 3.00
N GLY A 42 -7.73 -15.37 4.25
CA GLY A 42 -6.39 -15.85 4.61
C GLY A 42 -6.40 -17.27 5.18
N GLY A 43 -5.39 -18.06 4.80
CA GLY A 43 -5.12 -19.38 5.38
C GLY A 43 -6.20 -20.44 5.12
N ILE A 44 -6.03 -21.60 5.77
CA ILE A 44 -6.97 -22.73 5.67
C ILE A 44 -8.32 -22.37 6.29
N ASP A 45 -8.30 -21.61 7.39
CA ASP A 45 -9.50 -21.20 8.14
C ASP A 45 -10.33 -20.10 7.45
N GLN A 46 -9.90 -19.64 6.26
CA GLN A 46 -10.58 -18.62 5.45
C GLN A 46 -10.89 -17.34 6.26
N VAL A 47 -9.93 -16.89 7.06
CA VAL A 47 -10.08 -15.71 7.91
C VAL A 47 -10.28 -14.48 7.04
N LYS A 48 -11.35 -13.72 7.29
CA LYS A 48 -11.68 -12.50 6.54
C LYS A 48 -10.80 -11.33 6.98
N HIS A 49 -10.03 -10.80 6.03
CA HIS A 49 -9.22 -9.59 6.19
C HIS A 49 -9.81 -8.40 5.45
N GLU A 50 -9.76 -7.22 6.09
CA GLU A 50 -10.14 -5.95 5.47
C GLU A 50 -9.30 -4.80 5.99
N ASN A 51 -8.83 -3.97 5.08
CA ASN A 51 -8.05 -2.79 5.37
C ASN A 51 -8.57 -1.63 4.52
N GLU A 52 -8.82 -0.50 5.17
CA GLU A 52 -9.22 0.74 4.53
C GLU A 52 -8.24 1.85 4.90
N VAL A 53 -7.88 2.69 3.92
CA VAL A 53 -6.97 3.81 4.09
C VAL A 53 -7.45 5.01 3.28
N ASP A 54 -7.70 6.13 3.96
CA ASP A 54 -7.73 7.44 3.32
C ASP A 54 -6.30 7.89 3.04
N LEU A 55 -5.96 8.03 1.76
CA LEU A 55 -4.60 8.28 1.30
C LEU A 55 -4.17 9.73 1.55
N PHE A 56 -2.87 9.92 1.78
CA PHE A 56 -2.28 11.24 2.01
C PHE A 56 -2.52 12.20 0.84
N GLU A 57 -2.38 11.69 -0.39
CA GLU A 57 -2.58 12.42 -1.64
C GLU A 57 -3.24 11.53 -2.68
N ALA A 58 -3.64 12.16 -3.79
CA ALA A 58 -4.33 11.44 -4.85
C ALA A 58 -3.43 10.44 -5.61
N ILE A 59 -4.07 9.38 -6.10
CA ILE A 59 -3.47 8.35 -6.96
C ILE A 59 -4.18 8.30 -8.32
N ASP A 60 -3.50 7.74 -9.31
CA ASP A 60 -4.11 7.29 -10.56
C ASP A 60 -4.64 5.86 -10.35
N GLN A 61 -5.96 5.70 -10.42
CA GLN A 61 -6.63 4.42 -10.20
C GLN A 61 -6.34 3.42 -11.33
N ASN A 62 -6.19 3.89 -12.56
CA ASN A 62 -6.04 3.06 -13.75
C ASN A 62 -4.61 2.52 -13.90
N GLU A 63 -3.63 3.30 -13.43
CA GLU A 63 -2.22 2.89 -13.42
C GLU A 63 -1.81 2.19 -12.11
N SER A 64 -2.72 2.08 -11.14
CA SER A 64 -2.49 1.34 -9.90
C SER A 64 -2.76 -0.16 -10.12
N MET A 65 -1.92 -1.00 -9.53
CA MET A 65 -1.96 -2.44 -9.73
C MET A 65 -1.58 -3.22 -8.49
N HIS A 66 -1.80 -4.53 -8.50
CA HIS A 66 -1.40 -5.41 -7.42
C HIS A 66 -0.79 -6.71 -7.94
N LYS A 67 0.01 -7.34 -7.09
CA LYS A 67 0.61 -8.65 -7.32
C LYS A 67 0.40 -9.52 -6.08
N ARG A 68 -0.30 -10.63 -6.26
CA ARG A 68 -0.45 -11.67 -5.25
C ARG A 68 0.73 -12.65 -5.34
N THR A 69 1.26 -13.05 -4.19
CA THR A 69 2.11 -14.23 -4.03
C THR A 69 1.50 -15.13 -2.96
N ASP A 70 2.09 -16.30 -2.71
CA ASP A 70 1.61 -17.18 -1.64
C ASP A 70 1.93 -16.64 -0.24
N ARG A 71 2.78 -15.61 -0.13
CA ARG A 71 3.20 -15.01 1.15
C ARG A 71 2.55 -13.67 1.47
N SER A 72 2.17 -12.92 0.43
CA SER A 72 1.70 -11.54 0.58
C SER A 72 1.00 -11.03 -0.68
N VAL A 73 0.30 -9.90 -0.51
CA VAL A 73 -0.25 -9.12 -1.63
C VAL A 73 0.41 -7.76 -1.66
N LEU A 74 1.17 -7.49 -2.72
CA LEU A 74 1.83 -6.20 -2.95
C LEU A 74 0.95 -5.32 -3.83
N CYS A 75 0.60 -4.14 -3.34
CA CYS A 75 -0.13 -3.11 -4.07
C CYS A 75 0.84 -2.00 -4.47
N CYS A 76 0.77 -1.56 -5.73
CA CYS A 76 1.51 -0.45 -6.29
C CYS A 76 0.51 0.65 -6.66
N LEU A 77 0.52 1.73 -5.91
CA LEU A 77 -0.34 2.90 -6.10
C LEU A 77 0.43 3.92 -6.93
N ARG A 78 -0.02 4.20 -8.15
CA ARG A 78 0.57 5.25 -8.97
C ARG A 78 0.17 6.60 -8.41
N LYS A 79 1.12 7.48 -8.11
CA LYS A 79 0.80 8.84 -7.64
C LYS A 79 0.19 9.65 -8.77
N ALA A 80 -0.86 10.42 -8.46
CA ALA A 80 -1.38 11.42 -9.40
C ALA A 80 -0.36 12.55 -9.65
N GLU A 81 0.50 12.84 -8.67
CA GLU A 81 1.58 13.82 -8.77
C GLU A 81 2.94 13.13 -8.54
N PRO A 82 3.62 12.66 -9.61
CA PRO A 82 4.95 12.09 -9.53
C PRO A 82 5.97 13.08 -8.98
N GLY A 83 6.97 12.60 -8.23
CA GLY A 83 7.99 13.44 -7.62
C GLY A 83 7.57 14.15 -6.34
N LYS A 84 6.30 14.02 -5.92
CA LYS A 84 5.85 14.44 -4.59
C LYS A 84 6.03 13.33 -3.57
N ALA A 85 6.73 13.62 -2.49
CA ALA A 85 7.07 12.61 -1.51
C ALA A 85 6.08 12.55 -0.36
N TRP A 86 5.73 11.33 0.04
CA TRP A 86 4.69 11.06 1.02
C TRP A 86 5.33 10.88 2.41
N PRO A 87 5.16 11.84 3.35
CA PRO A 87 5.69 11.71 4.70
C PRO A 87 4.92 10.67 5.54
N ARG A 88 3.73 10.30 5.09
CA ARG A 88 2.85 9.27 5.67
C ARG A 88 1.96 8.71 4.56
N LEU A 89 1.42 7.51 4.77
CA LEU A 89 0.47 6.91 3.83
C LEU A 89 -0.93 7.54 3.94
N THR A 90 -1.33 7.91 5.17
CA THR A 90 -2.69 8.34 5.51
C THR A 90 -2.87 9.85 5.39
N LYS A 91 -4.09 10.30 5.06
CA LYS A 91 -4.48 11.72 5.12
C LYS A 91 -4.27 12.29 6.51
N GLU A 92 -4.86 11.64 7.50
CA GLU A 92 -4.75 12.02 8.90
C GLU A 92 -3.45 11.53 9.53
N LYS A 93 -3.01 12.20 10.60
CA LYS A 93 -1.81 11.80 11.37
C LYS A 93 -2.06 10.61 12.30
N ALA A 94 -3.31 10.17 12.44
CA ALA A 94 -3.68 9.04 13.29
C ALA A 94 -2.95 7.77 12.82
N LYS A 95 -2.32 7.07 13.77
CA LYS A 95 -1.57 5.85 13.48
C LYS A 95 -2.51 4.66 13.39
N LEU A 96 -2.48 3.95 12.27
CA LEU A 96 -3.16 2.67 12.11
C LEU A 96 -2.33 1.57 12.78
N THR A 97 -2.93 0.79 13.69
CA THR A 97 -2.22 -0.24 14.49
C THR A 97 -1.65 -1.37 13.64
N TRP A 98 -2.23 -1.61 12.47
CA TRP A 98 -1.85 -2.68 11.54
C TRP A 98 -0.85 -2.25 10.46
N LEU A 99 -0.52 -0.95 10.37
CA LEU A 99 0.33 -0.39 9.31
C LEU A 99 1.69 0.05 9.88
N SER A 100 2.77 -0.32 9.19
CA SER A 100 4.13 0.07 9.55
C SER A 100 4.96 0.46 8.32
N VAL A 101 6.06 1.17 8.51
CA VAL A 101 6.99 1.51 7.41
C VAL A 101 7.82 0.27 7.05
N ASP A 102 7.97 0.01 5.76
CA ASP A 102 8.91 -0.98 5.25
C ASP A 102 10.32 -0.39 5.17
N PHE A 103 11.09 -0.53 6.25
CA PHE A 103 12.47 -0.03 6.30
C PHE A 103 13.43 -0.77 5.36
N ASN A 104 13.13 -2.00 4.96
CA ASN A 104 13.98 -2.76 4.03
C ASN A 104 13.93 -2.15 2.63
N ASN A 105 12.74 -1.71 2.22
CA ASN A 105 12.52 -1.08 0.93
C ASN A 105 12.60 0.45 0.99
N TRP A 106 12.58 1.09 2.17
CA TRP A 106 12.63 2.55 2.26
C TRP A 106 13.92 3.11 1.66
N LYS A 107 13.78 4.16 0.83
CA LYS A 107 14.91 4.90 0.25
C LYS A 107 14.57 6.38 0.22
N ASP A 108 15.51 7.23 0.63
CA ASP A 108 15.39 8.66 0.35
C ASP A 108 15.70 8.90 -1.13
N TRP A 109 14.65 9.00 -1.93
CA TRP A 109 14.74 9.22 -3.36
C TRP A 109 14.76 10.71 -3.73
N ARG A 110 14.55 11.63 -2.76
CA ARG A 110 14.52 13.08 -3.02
C ARG A 110 15.89 13.62 -3.42
N THR A 111 16.95 12.99 -2.95
CA THR A 111 18.35 13.45 -3.13
C THR A 111 18.97 13.02 -4.46
N ILE A 112 18.27 12.20 -5.27
CA ILE A 112 18.79 11.72 -6.58
C ILE A 112 18.37 12.68 -7.70
N ARG A 113 18.79 13.94 -7.61
CA ARG A 113 18.90 14.85 -8.75
C ARG A 113 20.07 15.80 -8.50
N MET A 114 21.25 15.39 -8.95
CA MET A 114 22.34 16.22 -9.48
C MET A 114 23.57 15.31 -9.73
N ARG A 115 23.50 14.51 -10.79
CA ARG A 115 24.69 14.19 -11.59
C ARG A 115 24.29 14.38 -13.04
N SER A 116 24.58 15.58 -13.52
CA SER A 116 24.79 15.93 -14.92
C SER A 116 25.87 15.04 -15.52
#